data_AF-A0A8T8CAG3-F1
#
_entry.id   AF-A0A8T8CAG3-F1
#
_cell.length_a   1.000
_cell.length_b   1.000
_cell.length_c   1.000
_cell.angle_alpha   90.00
_cell.angle_beta   90.00
_cell.angle_gamma   90.00
#
_symmetry.space_group_name_H-M   'P 1'
#
loop_
_entity.id
_entity.type
_entity.pdbx_description
1 polymer ?
#
loop_
_entity_poly.entity_id
_entity_poly.type
_entity_poly.pdbx_seq_one_letter_code
_entity_poly.pdbx_strand_id
1 'polypeptide(L)'
;MLKSTTEMYMKRSLPIVSTVLALAAGIALGYAIWHTDPVETQVIPAASLKDFSRRALEDFCAMSAVFTDLVRPGTVKDGVREQKAVRGFQMIANPLSDRAAVCSVKASIITRRTQQNGNSMEISGDTHLTYLVALNGDSEIISEEFAKELLRSQVIKVVASNLGNDGTIVPKVKLKF
;
A
#
# COMPACT_ATOMS: atom_id res chain seq x y z
N MET A 1 -56.22 70.42 16.08
CA MET A 1 -55.32 70.20 17.24
C MET A 1 -55.74 68.90 17.91
N LEU A 2 -55.03 67.79 17.68
CA LEU A 2 -55.14 66.55 18.46
C LEU A 2 -53.90 65.68 18.18
N LYS A 3 -53.12 65.48 19.24
CA LYS A 3 -51.93 64.63 19.32
C LYS A 3 -52.38 63.39 20.08
N SER A 4 -52.26 62.17 19.54
CA SER A 4 -52.39 60.96 20.37
C SER A 4 -51.76 59.71 19.73
N THR A 5 -50.57 59.38 20.25
CA THR A 5 -50.17 58.05 20.77
C THR A 5 -50.44 56.78 19.93
N THR A 6 -49.44 56.35 19.17
CA THR A 6 -49.28 54.94 18.72
C THR A 6 -47.83 54.46 18.91
N GLU A 7 -47.23 54.72 20.07
CA GLU A 7 -46.01 54.05 20.53
C GLU A 7 -46.31 53.31 21.83
N MET A 8 -46.99 52.16 21.77
CA MET A 8 -47.07 51.31 22.97
C MET A 8 -47.43 49.84 22.74
N TYR A 9 -46.88 49.15 21.74
CA TYR A 9 -47.09 47.69 21.64
C TYR A 9 -45.89 46.87 21.16
N MET A 10 -44.66 47.34 21.42
CA MET A 10 -43.44 46.65 20.97
C MET A 10 -42.53 46.15 22.10
N LYS A 11 -43.08 45.93 23.31
CA LYS A 11 -42.27 45.55 24.49
C LYS A 11 -42.74 44.32 25.28
N ARG A 12 -43.78 43.59 24.83
CA ARG A 12 -44.32 42.42 25.57
C ARG A 12 -44.32 41.08 24.81
N SER A 13 -43.83 41.03 23.57
CA SER A 13 -43.83 39.83 22.73
C SER A 13 -42.45 39.22 22.49
N LEU A 14 -41.40 39.66 23.19
CA LEU A 14 -40.05 39.10 23.03
C LEU A 14 -39.89 37.61 23.44
N PRO A 15 -40.49 37.10 24.54
CA PRO A 15 -40.18 35.73 24.98
C PRO A 15 -40.89 34.65 24.15
N ILE A 16 -42.01 34.98 23.50
CA ILE A 16 -42.80 34.03 22.69
C ILE A 16 -42.15 33.82 21.31
N VAL A 17 -41.55 34.87 20.73
CA VAL A 17 -40.84 34.77 19.45
C VAL A 17 -39.57 33.92 19.60
N SER A 18 -38.88 34.03 20.74
CA SER A 18 -37.68 33.25 21.07
C SER A 18 -37.95 31.74 21.14
N THR A 19 -39.03 31.34 21.83
CA THR A 19 -39.37 29.91 21.98
C THR A 19 -39.86 29.28 20.69
N VAL A 20 -40.59 30.02 19.85
CA VAL A 20 -41.02 29.53 18.53
C VAL A 20 -39.83 29.40 17.58
N LEU A 21 -38.88 30.35 17.60
CA LEU A 21 -37.64 30.21 16.82
C LEU A 21 -36.78 29.03 17.26
N ALA A 22 -36.66 28.79 18.58
CA ALA A 22 -35.88 27.68 19.10
C ALA A 22 -36.48 26.32 18.72
N LEU A 23 -37.82 26.20 18.73
CA LEU A 23 -38.52 24.99 18.30
C LEU A 23 -38.35 24.72 16.80
N ALA A 24 -38.46 25.78 15.98
CA ALA A 24 -38.26 25.68 14.53
C ALA A 24 -36.81 25.31 14.17
N ALA A 25 -35.82 25.87 14.88
CA ALA A 25 -34.43 25.51 14.72
C ALA A 25 -34.16 24.05 15.14
N GLY A 26 -34.75 23.59 16.25
CA GLY A 26 -34.63 22.21 16.71
C GLY A 26 -35.19 21.19 15.72
N ILE A 27 -36.36 21.47 15.13
CA ILE A 27 -36.98 20.59 14.13
C ILE A 27 -36.18 20.60 12.82
N ALA A 28 -35.69 21.76 12.37
CA ALA A 28 -34.87 21.86 11.17
C ALA A 28 -33.53 21.10 11.30
N LEU A 29 -32.88 21.19 12.47
CA LEU A 29 -31.65 20.45 12.75
C LEU A 29 -31.93 18.94 12.87
N GLY A 30 -33.01 18.54 13.55
CA GLY A 30 -33.40 17.14 13.67
C GLY A 30 -33.73 16.48 12.32
N TYR A 31 -34.39 17.21 11.42
CA TYR A 31 -34.74 16.72 10.08
C TYR A 31 -33.50 16.59 9.18
N ALA A 32 -32.54 17.51 9.28
CA ALA A 32 -31.28 17.42 8.53
C ALA A 32 -30.39 16.25 8.98
N ILE A 33 -30.45 15.87 10.26
CA ILE A 33 -29.71 14.70 10.79
C ILE A 33 -30.43 13.39 10.43
N TRP A 34 -31.76 13.38 10.39
CA TRP A 34 -32.54 12.18 10.04
C TRP A 34 -32.50 11.84 8.55
N HIS A 35 -32.36 12.85 7.67
CA HIS A 35 -32.28 12.69 6.22
C HIS A 35 -30.85 12.76 5.66
N THR A 36 -29.85 12.30 6.41
CA THR A 36 -28.52 12.08 5.84
C THR A 36 -28.66 11.06 4.71
N ASP A 37 -28.41 11.52 3.48
CA ASP A 37 -28.39 10.69 2.26
C ASP A 37 -27.65 9.37 2.55
N PRO A 38 -28.17 8.21 2.12
CA PRO A 38 -27.48 6.94 2.31
C PRO A 38 -26.08 7.03 1.68
N VAL A 39 -25.06 6.89 2.52
CA VAL A 39 -23.66 6.83 2.08
C VAL A 39 -23.49 5.50 1.36
N GLU A 40 -23.50 5.52 0.02
CA GLU A 40 -23.15 4.34 -0.77
C GLU A 40 -21.71 3.93 -0.42
N THR A 41 -21.58 2.80 0.27
CA THR A 41 -20.28 2.21 0.59
C THR A 41 -19.70 1.59 -0.68
N GLN A 42 -18.77 2.27 -1.33
CA GLN A 42 -17.91 1.60 -2.31
C GLN A 42 -16.84 0.81 -1.56
N VAL A 43 -16.87 -0.51 -1.69
CA VAL A 43 -15.77 -1.37 -1.28
C VAL A 43 -14.58 -1.01 -2.16
N ILE A 44 -13.58 -0.34 -1.60
CA ILE A 44 -12.29 -0.20 -2.28
C ILE A 44 -11.62 -1.56 -2.15
N PRO A 45 -11.49 -2.35 -3.24
CA PRO A 45 -10.81 -3.63 -3.13
C PRO A 45 -9.38 -3.37 -2.64
N ALA A 46 -8.92 -4.18 -1.69
CA ALA A 46 -7.55 -4.08 -1.22
C ALA A 46 -6.59 -4.27 -2.40
N ALA A 47 -5.48 -3.52 -2.41
CA ALA A 47 -4.48 -3.60 -3.48
C ALA A 47 -4.05 -5.06 -3.70
N SER A 48 -4.36 -5.59 -4.89
CA SER A 48 -4.00 -6.94 -5.31
C SER A 48 -2.77 -6.90 -6.21
N LEU A 49 -1.78 -7.73 -5.90
CA LEU A 49 -0.62 -7.95 -6.76
C LEU A 49 -1.00 -8.54 -8.13
N LYS A 50 -2.18 -9.15 -8.28
CA LYS A 50 -2.65 -9.63 -9.59
C LYS A 50 -2.98 -8.49 -10.56
N ASP A 51 -3.35 -7.33 -10.03
CA ASP A 51 -3.72 -6.14 -10.82
C ASP A 51 -2.49 -5.29 -11.17
N PHE A 52 -1.32 -5.62 -10.64
CA PHE A 52 -0.11 -4.86 -10.88
C PHE A 52 0.37 -5.10 -12.31
N SER A 53 0.81 -4.02 -12.97
CA SER A 53 1.53 -4.16 -14.23
C SER A 53 2.80 -4.99 -14.02
N ARG A 54 3.28 -5.64 -15.08
CA ARG A 54 4.53 -6.42 -15.03
C ARG A 54 5.71 -5.63 -14.44
N ARG A 55 5.86 -4.35 -14.83
CA ARG A 55 6.93 -3.49 -14.30
C ARG A 55 6.75 -3.21 -12.81
N ALA A 56 5.52 -2.93 -12.36
CA ALA A 56 5.24 -2.69 -10.95
C ALA A 56 5.51 -3.95 -10.09
N LEU A 57 5.28 -5.15 -10.62
CA LEU A 57 5.66 -6.40 -9.96
C LEU A 57 7.17 -6.60 -9.89
N GLU A 58 7.89 -6.27 -10.97
CA GLU A 58 9.36 -6.31 -10.98
C GLU A 58 9.93 -5.30 -9.96
N ASP A 59 9.40 -4.08 -9.90
CA ASP A 59 9.81 -3.08 -8.89
C ASP A 59 9.50 -3.55 -7.46
N PHE A 60 8.33 -4.16 -7.25
CA PHE A 60 7.95 -4.77 -5.97
C PHE A 60 8.95 -5.85 -5.53
N CYS A 61 9.31 -6.76 -6.43
CA CYS A 61 10.31 -7.80 -6.17
C CYS A 61 11.71 -7.21 -5.87
N ALA A 62 12.08 -6.12 -6.56
CA ALA A 62 13.37 -5.44 -6.35
C ALA A 62 13.48 -4.74 -4.98
N MET A 63 12.35 -4.43 -4.33
CA MET A 63 12.32 -3.88 -2.97
C MET A 63 12.45 -4.95 -1.87
N SER A 64 12.51 -6.24 -2.24
CA SER A 64 12.64 -7.33 -1.26
C SER A 64 14.01 -7.35 -0.55
N ALA A 65 14.05 -7.95 0.64
CA ALA A 65 15.30 -8.15 1.37
C ALA A 65 16.27 -9.05 0.57
N VAL A 66 15.76 -10.10 -0.09
CA VAL A 66 16.56 -11.00 -0.93
C VAL A 66 17.26 -10.26 -2.06
N PHE A 67 16.55 -9.40 -2.79
CA PHE A 67 17.18 -8.64 -3.87
C PHE A 67 18.14 -7.58 -3.32
N THR A 68 17.78 -6.91 -2.23
CA THR A 68 18.63 -5.92 -1.55
C THR A 68 19.97 -6.54 -1.14
N ASP A 69 19.96 -7.76 -0.61
CA ASP A 69 21.17 -8.50 -0.24
C ASP A 69 21.98 -8.96 -1.46
N LEU A 70 21.31 -9.29 -2.57
CA LEU A 70 21.96 -9.59 -3.83
C LEU A 70 22.73 -8.39 -4.38
N VAL A 71 22.16 -7.18 -4.31
CA VAL A 71 22.80 -5.96 -4.87
C VAL A 71 23.64 -5.19 -3.85
N ARG A 72 23.65 -5.62 -2.58
CA ARG A 72 24.37 -4.94 -1.50
C ARG A 72 25.84 -4.69 -1.89
N PRO A 73 26.32 -3.44 -1.78
CA PRO A 73 27.70 -3.13 -2.10
C PRO A 73 28.65 -3.90 -1.17
N GLY A 74 29.83 -4.22 -1.68
CA GLY A 74 30.79 -5.06 -0.97
C GLY A 74 31.26 -4.43 0.35
N THR A 75 31.64 -5.29 1.30
CA THR A 75 32.05 -4.92 2.66
C THR A 75 33.56 -5.06 2.85
N VAL A 76 34.09 -4.41 3.89
CA VAL A 76 35.44 -4.68 4.39
C VAL A 76 35.33 -5.64 5.57
N LYS A 77 35.97 -6.80 5.48
CA LYS A 77 36.02 -7.77 6.58
C LYS A 77 37.43 -8.32 6.70
N ASP A 78 37.96 -8.34 7.93
CA ASP A 78 39.29 -8.91 8.25
C ASP A 78 40.42 -8.40 7.35
N GLY A 79 40.36 -7.12 6.96
CA GLY A 79 41.35 -6.47 6.08
C GLY A 79 41.26 -6.86 4.60
N VAL A 80 40.29 -7.68 4.20
CA VAL A 80 39.95 -7.93 2.80
C VAL A 80 38.84 -6.95 2.40
N ARG A 81 39.12 -6.11 1.40
CA ARG A 81 38.12 -5.23 0.79
C ARG A 81 37.44 -5.97 -0.35
N GLU A 82 36.19 -6.35 -0.16
CA GLU A 82 35.35 -6.87 -1.23
C GLU A 82 34.58 -5.70 -1.87
N GLN A 83 34.69 -5.56 -3.19
CA GLN A 83 33.87 -4.67 -3.98
C GLN A 83 32.97 -5.54 -4.85
N LYS A 84 31.67 -5.45 -4.62
CA LYS A 84 30.65 -6.14 -5.42
C LYS A 84 29.97 -5.12 -6.31
N ALA A 85 29.91 -5.40 -7.60
CA ALA A 85 29.22 -4.58 -8.59
C ALA A 85 28.30 -5.48 -9.44
N VAL A 86 27.03 -5.11 -9.54
CA VAL A 86 26.08 -5.76 -10.44
C VAL A 86 26.17 -5.07 -11.79
N ARG A 87 26.63 -5.80 -12.83
CA ARG A 87 26.73 -5.25 -14.19
C ARG A 87 25.37 -5.11 -14.86
N GLY A 88 24.47 -6.03 -14.55
CA GLY A 88 23.11 -6.06 -15.07
C GLY A 88 22.34 -7.18 -14.41
N PHE A 89 21.02 -7.04 -14.42
CA PHE A 89 20.11 -8.07 -13.95
C PHE A 89 18.87 -8.12 -14.83
N GLN A 90 18.26 -9.30 -14.89
CA GLN A 90 16.95 -9.53 -15.46
C GLN A 90 16.06 -10.08 -14.37
N MET A 91 14.91 -9.44 -14.17
CA MET A 91 13.90 -9.87 -13.22
C MET A 91 12.65 -10.37 -13.94
N ILE A 92 12.05 -11.42 -13.40
CA ILE A 92 10.76 -11.95 -13.84
C ILE A 92 9.89 -12.07 -12.58
N ALA A 93 8.72 -11.44 -12.60
CA ALA A 93 7.81 -11.41 -11.45
C ALA A 93 6.45 -12.02 -11.81
N ASN A 94 6.14 -13.12 -11.14
CA ASN A 94 4.92 -13.92 -11.10
C ASN A 94 3.93 -13.53 -9.99
N PRO A 95 2.72 -12.93 -10.18
CA PRO A 95 1.80 -12.86 -9.06
C PRO A 95 1.35 -14.28 -8.69
N LEU A 96 1.56 -14.68 -7.43
CA LEU A 96 1.10 -15.95 -6.89
C LEU A 96 -0.33 -15.82 -6.36
N SER A 97 -0.60 -14.76 -5.62
CA SER A 97 -1.92 -14.42 -5.09
C SER A 97 -2.12 -12.90 -5.08
N ASP A 98 -3.20 -12.42 -4.46
CA ASP A 98 -3.38 -10.98 -4.27
C ASP A 98 -2.31 -10.35 -3.35
N ARG A 99 -1.60 -11.18 -2.59
CA ARG A 99 -0.68 -10.75 -1.52
C ARG A 99 0.72 -11.34 -1.63
N ALA A 100 1.00 -12.19 -2.60
CA ALA A 100 2.33 -12.75 -2.78
C ALA A 100 2.71 -12.82 -4.26
N ALA A 101 4.00 -12.69 -4.55
CA ALA A 101 4.59 -12.86 -5.86
C ALA A 101 5.82 -13.77 -5.79
N VAL A 102 6.01 -14.58 -6.83
CA VAL A 102 7.22 -15.36 -7.07
C VAL A 102 8.09 -14.57 -8.03
N CYS A 103 9.32 -14.29 -7.60
CA CYS A 103 10.28 -13.47 -8.32
C CYS A 103 11.50 -14.33 -8.68
N SER A 104 11.98 -14.23 -9.92
CA SER A 104 13.25 -14.81 -10.35
C SER A 104 14.17 -13.72 -10.85
N VAL A 105 15.42 -13.72 -10.39
CA VAL A 105 16.45 -12.76 -10.79
C VAL A 105 17.67 -13.49 -11.33
N LYS A 106 18.09 -13.10 -12.53
CA LYS A 106 19.39 -13.47 -13.10
C LYS A 106 20.27 -12.23 -13.08
N ALA A 107 21.42 -12.29 -12.43
CA ALA A 107 22.32 -11.16 -12.29
C ALA A 107 23.76 -11.55 -12.61
N SER A 108 24.46 -10.69 -13.34
CA SER A 108 25.90 -10.83 -13.58
C SER A 108 26.65 -9.95 -12.58
N ILE A 109 27.43 -10.59 -11.72
CA ILE A 109 28.08 -9.96 -10.56
C ILE A 109 29.59 -10.03 -10.76
N ILE A 110 30.22 -8.89 -10.51
CA ILE A 110 31.67 -8.79 -10.41
C ILE A 110 32.05 -8.52 -8.99
N THR A 111 32.92 -9.37 -8.48
CA THR A 111 33.47 -9.27 -7.14
C THR A 111 34.97 -9.07 -7.24
N ARG A 112 35.43 -7.89 -6.85
CA ARG A 112 36.85 -7.58 -6.72
C ARG A 112 37.26 -7.69 -5.26
N ARG A 113 38.14 -8.64 -4.94
CA ARG A 113 38.71 -8.81 -3.61
C ARG A 113 40.11 -8.25 -3.58
N THR A 114 40.34 -7.24 -2.74
CA THR A 114 41.67 -6.69 -2.48
C THR A 114 42.14 -7.20 -1.12
N GLN A 115 43.23 -7.97 -1.11
CA GLN A 115 43.87 -8.48 0.11
C GLN A 115 44.77 -7.42 0.75
N GLN A 116 45.13 -7.60 2.03
CA GLN A 116 45.99 -6.67 2.77
C GLN A 116 47.37 -6.43 2.12
N ASN A 117 47.88 -7.41 1.37
CA ASN A 117 49.15 -7.29 0.61
C ASN A 117 49.02 -6.46 -0.69
N GLY A 118 47.84 -5.89 -0.97
CA GLY A 118 47.58 -5.11 -2.18
C GLY A 118 47.20 -5.93 -3.40
N ASN A 119 47.24 -7.27 -3.33
CA ASN A 119 46.81 -8.12 -4.43
C ASN A 119 45.29 -8.02 -4.62
N SER A 120 44.86 -7.71 -5.85
CA SER A 120 43.46 -7.69 -6.23
C SER A 120 43.13 -8.87 -7.14
N MET A 121 42.12 -9.64 -6.76
CA MET A 121 41.54 -10.69 -7.60
C MET A 121 40.14 -10.24 -8.02
N GLU A 122 39.85 -10.33 -9.32
CA GLU A 122 38.52 -10.11 -9.87
C GLU A 122 37.89 -11.45 -10.22
N ILE A 123 36.68 -11.68 -9.73
CA ILE A 123 35.87 -12.85 -10.05
C ILE A 123 34.57 -12.34 -10.65
N SER A 124 34.25 -12.82 -11.85
CA SER A 124 32.95 -12.61 -12.48
C SER A 124 32.13 -13.89 -12.36
N GLY A 125 30.85 -13.76 -12.01
CA GLY A 125 29.95 -14.90 -11.92
C GLY A 125 28.51 -14.50 -12.20
N ASP A 126 27.76 -15.42 -12.79
CA ASP A 126 26.32 -15.28 -12.97
C ASP A 126 25.60 -15.94 -11.81
N THR A 127 24.60 -15.26 -11.28
CA THR A 127 23.76 -15.72 -10.17
C THR A 127 22.31 -15.78 -10.62
N HIS A 128 21.66 -16.90 -10.34
CA HIS A 128 20.21 -17.07 -10.54
C HIS A 128 19.56 -17.39 -9.20
N LEU A 129 18.62 -16.56 -8.78
CA LEU A 129 17.84 -16.78 -7.56
C LEU A 129 16.36 -16.74 -7.90
N THR A 130 15.60 -17.63 -7.26
CA THR A 130 14.14 -17.56 -7.23
C THR A 130 13.70 -17.40 -5.79
N TYR A 131 12.74 -16.53 -5.54
CA TYR A 131 12.30 -16.18 -4.19
C TYR A 131 10.82 -15.80 -4.18
N LEU A 132 10.17 -16.04 -3.05
CA LEU A 132 8.81 -15.61 -2.76
C LEU A 132 8.86 -14.25 -2.06
N VAL A 133 7.96 -13.34 -2.40
CA VAL A 133 7.79 -12.05 -1.73
C VAL A 133 6.33 -11.87 -1.36
N ALA A 134 6.07 -11.61 -0.09
CA ALA A 134 4.75 -11.26 0.41
C ALA A 134 4.57 -9.74 0.46
N LEU A 135 3.33 -9.26 0.38
CA LEU A 135 2.98 -7.84 0.33
C LEU A 135 3.43 -7.06 1.58
N ASN A 136 3.61 -7.76 2.71
CA ASN A 136 4.16 -7.19 3.95
C ASN A 136 5.69 -6.98 3.89
N GLY A 137 6.35 -7.36 2.80
CA GLY A 137 7.79 -7.22 2.59
C GLY A 137 8.60 -8.47 2.96
N ASP A 138 7.99 -9.50 3.56
CA ASP A 138 8.68 -10.74 3.87
C ASP A 138 9.08 -11.46 2.58
N SER A 139 10.30 -12.00 2.56
CA SER A 139 10.81 -12.68 1.37
C SER A 139 11.71 -13.86 1.72
N GLU A 140 11.60 -14.94 0.94
CA GLU A 140 12.33 -16.17 1.17
C GLU A 140 12.82 -16.78 -0.14
N ILE A 141 14.06 -17.25 -0.17
CA ILE A 141 14.65 -17.95 -1.32
C ILE A 141 14.04 -19.34 -1.44
N ILE A 142 13.57 -19.68 -2.64
CA ILE A 142 12.96 -20.98 -2.93
C ILE A 142 13.61 -21.61 -4.17
N SER A 143 13.45 -22.92 -4.33
CA SER A 143 13.90 -23.58 -5.56
C SER A 143 13.02 -23.22 -6.76
N GLU A 144 13.59 -23.30 -7.95
CA GLU A 144 12.88 -23.02 -9.20
C GLU A 144 11.75 -24.04 -9.43
N GLU A 145 11.98 -25.29 -9.04
CA GLU A 145 10.99 -26.37 -9.14
C GLU A 145 9.81 -26.11 -8.21
N PHE A 146 10.08 -25.70 -6.97
CA PHE A 146 9.03 -25.37 -6.01
C PHE A 146 8.22 -24.16 -6.49
N ALA A 147 8.90 -23.12 -6.99
CA ALA A 147 8.25 -21.95 -7.60
C ALA A 147 7.30 -22.33 -8.75
N LYS A 148 7.72 -23.24 -9.64
CA LYS A 148 6.88 -23.74 -10.74
C LYS A 148 5.62 -24.45 -10.22
N GLU A 149 5.76 -25.29 -9.22
CA GLU A 149 4.63 -26.00 -8.61
C GLU A 149 3.69 -25.07 -7.84
N LEU A 150 4.24 -24.07 -7.12
CA LEU A 150 3.45 -23.03 -6.46
C LEU A 150 2.57 -22.26 -7.45
N LEU A 151 3.16 -21.81 -8.56
CA LEU A 151 2.43 -21.04 -9.59
C LEU A 151 1.35 -21.86 -10.30
N ARG A 152 1.45 -23.19 -10.30
CA ARG A 152 0.45 -24.11 -10.87
C ARG A 152 -0.63 -24.50 -9.86
N SER A 153 -0.32 -24.49 -8.57
CA SER A 153 -1.26 -24.90 -7.52
C SER A 153 -2.45 -23.95 -7.37
N GLN A 154 -3.66 -24.46 -7.64
CA GLN A 154 -4.90 -23.70 -7.44
C GLN A 154 -5.22 -23.50 -5.95
N VAL A 155 -4.88 -24.46 -5.10
CA VAL A 155 -5.14 -24.40 -3.66
C VAL A 155 -4.41 -23.22 -3.04
N ILE A 156 -3.14 -23.03 -3.38
CA ILE A 156 -2.30 -21.97 -2.81
C ILE A 156 -2.77 -20.60 -3.27
N LYS A 157 -3.19 -20.46 -4.52
CA LYS A 157 -3.79 -19.24 -5.05
C LYS A 157 -5.01 -18.80 -4.24
N VAL A 158 -5.87 -19.74 -3.88
CA VAL A 158 -7.09 -19.46 -3.09
C VAL A 158 -6.74 -19.10 -1.65
N VAL A 159 -5.91 -19.90 -0.98
CA VAL A 159 -5.54 -19.68 0.44
C VAL A 159 -4.85 -18.32 0.63
N ALA A 160 -3.89 -17.99 -0.24
CA ALA A 160 -3.12 -16.76 -0.13
C ALA A 160 -3.87 -15.50 -0.64
N SER A 161 -5.06 -15.64 -1.21
CA SER A 161 -5.93 -14.51 -1.59
C SER A 161 -6.84 -14.06 -0.42
N ASN A 162 -7.08 -14.93 0.57
CA ASN A 162 -7.95 -14.63 1.72
C ASN A 162 -7.20 -14.05 2.94
N LEU A 163 -5.87 -14.14 2.97
CA LEU A 163 -5.04 -13.61 4.06
C LEU A 163 -4.98 -12.07 4.00
N GLY A 164 -5.59 -11.39 4.97
CA GLY A 164 -5.48 -9.94 5.16
C GLY A 164 -6.46 -9.07 4.35
N ASN A 165 -7.59 -9.61 3.91
CA ASN A 165 -8.75 -8.79 3.54
C ASN A 165 -9.57 -8.56 4.81
N ASP A 166 -9.38 -7.41 5.46
CA ASP A 166 -10.17 -7.02 6.64
C ASP A 166 -11.51 -6.37 6.26
N GLY A 167 -11.80 -6.26 4.96
CA GLY A 167 -13.04 -5.66 4.47
C GLY A 167 -13.19 -4.19 4.86
N THR A 168 -12.09 -3.43 5.07
CA THR A 168 -12.18 -2.04 5.50
C THR A 168 -12.99 -1.19 4.51
N ILE A 169 -14.20 -0.83 4.93
CA ILE A 169 -15.11 0.07 4.22
C ILE A 169 -14.77 1.51 4.62
N VAL A 170 -14.29 2.32 3.69
CA VAL A 170 -14.03 3.75 3.92
C VAL A 170 -15.20 4.58 3.39
N PRO A 171 -15.96 5.31 4.22
CA PRO A 171 -17.06 6.14 3.76
C PRO A 171 -16.53 7.38 3.01
N LYS A 172 -16.98 7.59 1.76
CA LYS A 172 -16.74 8.84 1.01
C LYS A 172 -17.89 9.82 1.22
N VAL A 173 -17.55 11.06 1.59
CA VAL A 173 -18.50 12.18 1.65
C VAL A 173 -18.83 12.61 0.21
N LYS A 174 -20.12 12.58 -0.18
CA LYS A 174 -20.58 13.12 -1.48
C LYS A 174 -20.38 14.65 -1.47
N LEU A 175 -19.44 15.16 -2.27
CA LEU A 175 -19.48 16.56 -2.71
C LEU A 175 -20.45 16.63 -3.89
N LYS A 176 -21.65 17.16 -3.66
CA LYS A 176 -22.60 17.51 -4.73
C LYS A 176 -22.05 18.77 -5.43
N PHE A 177 -21.81 18.69 -6.74
CA PHE A 177 -21.59 19.84 -7.63
C PHE A 177 -22.93 20.30 -8.19
#